data_AF-A0A1U7YHX7-F1
#
_entry.id   AF-A0A1U7YHX7-F1
#
_cell.length_a   1.000
_cell.length_b   1.000
_cell.length_c   1.000
_cell.angle_alpha   90.00
_cell.angle_beta   90.00
_cell.angle_gamma   90.00
#
_symmetry.space_group_name_H-M   'P 1'
#
loop_
_entity.id
_entity.type
_entity.pdbx_description
1 polymer ?
#
loop_
_entity_poly.entity_id
_entity_poly.type
_entity_poly.pdbx_seq_one_letter_code
_entity_poly.pdbx_strand_id
1 'polypeptide(L)'
;MDTTASVSLLLRDREAIFLIGKSTNELKEGLLENTGGVDKPSYPIELNNILQRKFMFKVIVKSSNLCLQDEVYSVVKLTDDDHLIQNYSPAPPSYAFTDPDCNTDQGVDGEKECEVTSNGYA
;
A
#
# COMPACT_ATOMS: atom_id res chain seq x y z
N MET A 1 3.58 -0.86 1.88
CA MET A 1 3.72 0.21 0.87
C MET A 1 3.92 -0.48 -0.45
N ASP A 2 3.09 -0.18 -1.43
CA ASP A 2 3.34 -0.62 -2.80
C ASP A 2 4.01 0.52 -3.58
N THR A 3 4.13 0.37 -4.89
CA THR A 3 4.75 1.38 -5.76
C THR A 3 3.92 2.66 -5.89
N THR A 4 2.68 2.66 -5.40
CA THR A 4 1.73 3.77 -5.55
C THR A 4 1.58 4.55 -4.25
N ALA A 5 1.27 3.88 -3.14
CA ALA A 5 1.01 4.53 -1.86
C ALA A 5 1.15 3.59 -0.65
N SER A 6 0.89 4.14 0.53
CA SER A 6 0.64 3.41 1.76
C SER A 6 -0.84 3.43 2.11
N VAL A 7 -1.32 2.38 2.77
CA VAL A 7 -2.70 2.26 3.26
C VAL A 7 -2.69 1.67 4.66
N SER A 8 -3.68 2.03 5.47
CA SER A 8 -3.91 1.45 6.79
C SER A 8 -4.86 0.25 6.70
N LEU A 9 -4.44 -0.89 7.23
CA LEU A 9 -5.21 -2.13 7.20
C LEU A 9 -5.60 -2.57 8.61
N LEU A 10 -6.85 -2.99 8.77
CA LEU A 10 -7.34 -3.65 9.98
C LEU A 10 -7.32 -5.16 9.78
N LEU A 11 -6.49 -5.84 10.57
CA LEU A 11 -6.38 -7.30 10.63
C LEU A 11 -7.18 -7.81 11.81
N ARG A 12 -7.90 -8.94 11.65
CA ARG A 12 -8.50 -9.64 12.79
C ARG A 12 -7.50 -10.67 13.32
N ASP A 13 -7.80 -11.24 14.48
CA ASP A 13 -6.92 -12.21 15.17
C ASP A 13 -6.40 -13.30 14.25
N ARG A 14 -7.27 -13.89 13.39
CA ARG A 14 -6.86 -14.96 12.49
C ARG A 14 -5.78 -14.51 11.50
N GLU A 15 -5.95 -13.34 10.89
CA GLU A 15 -4.98 -12.78 9.95
C GLU A 15 -3.70 -12.32 10.67
N ALA A 16 -3.83 -11.71 11.86
CA ALA A 16 -2.69 -11.26 12.65
C ALA A 16 -1.83 -12.44 13.12
N ILE A 17 -2.45 -13.52 13.60
CA ILE A 17 -1.74 -14.75 14.00
C ILE A 17 -1.00 -15.36 12.81
N PHE A 18 -1.61 -15.37 11.62
CA PHE A 18 -0.94 -15.87 10.42
C PHE A 18 0.35 -15.07 10.13
N LEU A 19 0.31 -13.74 10.24
CA LEU A 19 1.46 -12.88 9.93
C LEU A 19 2.55 -12.91 11.00
N ILE A 20 2.15 -12.87 12.27
CA ILE A 20 3.07 -12.78 13.40
C ILE A 20 3.61 -14.16 13.77
N GLY A 21 2.82 -15.22 13.55
CA GLY A 21 3.11 -16.59 13.96
C GLY A 21 2.83 -16.87 15.44
N LYS A 22 2.27 -15.89 16.18
CA LYS A 22 1.94 -15.98 17.61
C LYS A 22 0.57 -15.42 17.90
N SER A 23 -0.10 -16.02 18.88
CA SER A 23 -1.32 -15.48 19.49
C SER A 23 -1.01 -14.30 20.42
N THR A 24 -2.03 -13.48 20.70
CA THR A 24 -1.92 -12.35 21.66
C THR A 24 -1.46 -12.82 23.05
N ASN A 25 -1.86 -14.02 23.47
CA ASN A 25 -1.45 -14.59 24.75
C ASN A 25 0.03 -14.95 24.75
N GLU A 26 0.53 -15.61 23.70
CA GLU A 26 1.94 -15.95 23.58
C GLU A 26 2.83 -14.70 23.47
N LEU A 27 2.38 -13.66 22.74
CA LEU A 27 3.09 -12.39 22.67
C LEU A 27 3.18 -11.71 24.05
N LYS A 28 2.09 -11.76 24.82
CA LYS A 28 2.06 -11.21 26.19
C LYS A 28 2.98 -11.99 27.13
N GLU A 29 2.98 -13.31 27.06
CA GLU A 29 3.82 -14.17 27.90
C GLU A 29 5.30 -13.98 27.58
N GLY A 30 5.67 -14.01 26.30
CA GLY A 30 7.05 -13.78 25.86
C GLY A 30 7.58 -12.40 26.28
N LEU A 31 6.72 -11.38 26.36
CA LEU A 31 7.09 -10.06 26.86
C LEU A 31 7.42 -10.06 28.37
N LEU A 32 6.75 -10.89 29.16
CA LEU A 32 6.98 -10.99 30.61
C LEU A 32 8.25 -11.80 30.92
N GLU A 33 8.49 -12.89 30.18
CA GLU A 33 9.67 -13.75 30.36
C GLU A 33 10.98 -13.04 30.03
N ASN A 34 10.98 -12.21 28.97
CA ASN A 34 12.20 -11.58 28.47
C ASN A 34 12.71 -10.43 29.38
N THR A 35 11.94 -10.01 30.37
CA THR A 35 12.23 -8.81 31.14
C THR A 35 12.90 -9.08 32.50
N GLY A 36 13.06 -10.33 32.93
CA GLY A 36 13.95 -10.71 34.05
C GLY A 36 13.73 -9.93 35.38
N GLY A 37 12.56 -9.35 35.60
CA GLY A 37 12.23 -8.52 36.77
C GLY A 37 12.51 -7.01 36.62
N VAL A 38 12.89 -6.51 35.43
CA VAL A 38 12.93 -5.07 35.14
C VAL A 38 11.54 -4.64 34.62
N ASP A 39 10.97 -3.55 35.11
CA ASP A 39 9.57 -3.16 34.83
C ASP A 39 9.32 -2.58 33.42
N LYS A 40 10.19 -2.86 32.43
CA LYS A 40 10.07 -2.23 31.10
C LYS A 40 9.76 -3.23 30.00
N PRO A 41 8.51 -3.30 29.49
CA PRO A 41 8.19 -4.13 28.35
C PRO A 41 9.07 -3.73 27.15
N SER A 42 9.75 -4.71 26.57
CA SER A 42 10.56 -4.54 25.36
C SER A 42 9.68 -4.64 24.10
N TYR A 43 10.25 -4.31 22.94
CA TYR A 43 9.58 -4.54 21.67
C TYR A 43 9.43 -6.05 21.40
N PRO A 44 8.23 -6.56 21.07
CA PRO A 44 8.03 -7.98 20.75
C PRO A 44 8.65 -8.30 19.39
N ILE A 45 9.78 -9.03 19.42
CA ILE A 45 10.61 -9.32 18.24
C ILE A 45 9.87 -10.11 17.15
N GLU A 46 8.80 -10.82 17.51
CA GLU A 46 7.94 -11.58 16.60
C GLU A 46 7.22 -10.67 15.61
N LEU A 47 7.00 -9.40 15.94
CA LEU A 47 6.45 -8.42 14.99
C LEU A 47 7.40 -8.17 13.81
N ASN A 48 8.69 -8.50 13.93
CA ASN A 48 9.63 -8.44 12.82
C ASN A 48 9.26 -9.42 11.69
N ASN A 49 8.47 -10.46 11.96
CA ASN A 49 8.02 -11.42 10.95
C ASN A 49 7.18 -10.76 9.83
N ILE A 50 6.66 -9.56 10.07
CA ILE A 50 5.87 -8.80 9.09
C ILE A 50 6.76 -7.89 8.23
N LEU A 51 7.95 -7.51 8.73
CA LEU A 51 8.79 -6.51 8.10
C LEU A 51 9.39 -7.04 6.80
N GLN A 52 9.51 -6.15 5.80
CA GLN A 52 10.16 -6.40 4.51
C GLN A 52 9.63 -7.63 3.75
N ARG A 53 8.38 -8.02 4.00
CA ARG A 53 7.71 -9.10 3.30
C ARG A 53 6.65 -8.58 2.34
N LYS A 54 6.43 -9.33 1.26
CA LYS A 54 5.37 -9.06 0.29
C LYS A 54 4.17 -9.94 0.61
N PHE A 55 3.00 -9.33 0.66
CA PHE A 55 1.74 -10.00 0.90
C PHE A 55 0.70 -9.49 -0.08
N MET A 56 -0.26 -10.34 -0.41
CA MET A 56 -1.49 -9.95 -1.08
C MET A 56 -2.63 -9.95 -0.09
N PHE A 57 -3.39 -8.86 -0.06
CA PHE A 57 -4.52 -8.67 0.83
C PHE A 57 -5.80 -8.54 0.02
N LYS A 58 -6.82 -9.32 0.40
CA LYS A 58 -8.20 -9.06 0.01
C LYS A 58 -8.84 -8.19 1.09
N VAL A 59 -9.29 -7.00 0.70
CA VAL A 59 -9.88 -6.02 1.60
C VAL A 59 -11.37 -5.79 1.31
N ILE A 60 -12.11 -5.31 2.31
CA ILE A 60 -13.45 -4.76 2.13
C ILE A 60 -13.34 -3.26 1.99
N VAL A 61 -13.97 -2.72 0.94
CA VAL A 61 -14.18 -1.27 0.75
C VAL A 61 -15.66 -0.97 0.99
N LYS A 62 -15.94 -0.01 1.86
CA LYS A 62 -17.28 0.49 2.20
C LYS A 62 -17.48 1.88 1.59
N SER A 63 -18.73 2.33 1.52
CA SER A 63 -19.06 3.69 1.07
C SER A 63 -18.40 4.76 1.95
N SER A 64 -18.26 4.53 3.26
CA SER A 64 -17.52 5.44 4.16
C SER A 64 -16.05 5.60 3.76
N ASN A 65 -15.41 4.55 3.25
CA ASN A 65 -14.01 4.64 2.80
C ASN A 65 -13.86 5.60 1.60
N LEU A 66 -14.90 5.73 0.78
CA LEU A 66 -14.89 6.58 -0.42
C LEU A 66 -15.43 7.99 -0.12
N CYS A 67 -16.56 8.07 0.60
CA CYS A 67 -17.29 9.31 0.80
C CYS A 67 -16.84 10.11 2.02
N LEU A 68 -16.29 9.43 3.03
CA LEU A 68 -15.89 10.05 4.30
C LEU A 68 -14.38 9.99 4.53
N GLN A 69 -13.61 9.51 3.54
CA GLN A 69 -12.16 9.31 3.66
C GLN A 69 -11.78 8.47 4.88
N ASP A 70 -12.59 7.45 5.19
CA ASP A 70 -12.19 6.43 6.16
C ASP A 70 -11.05 5.59 5.53
N GLU A 71 -9.80 5.92 5.84
CA GLU A 71 -8.62 5.32 5.20
C GLU A 71 -8.20 3.96 5.81
N VAL A 72 -9.06 3.36 6.66
CA VAL A 72 -8.81 2.05 7.28
C VAL A 72 -9.64 0.96 6.60
N TYR A 73 -8.96 -0.02 6.02
CA TYR A 73 -9.59 -1.10 5.27
C TYR A 73 -9.52 -2.43 6.02
N SER A 74 -10.65 -3.12 6.15
CA SER A 74 -10.68 -4.44 6.81
C SER A 74 -10.19 -5.53 5.88
N VAL A 75 -9.22 -6.34 6.31
CA VAL A 75 -8.74 -7.52 5.58
C VAL A 75 -9.67 -8.71 5.84
N VAL A 76 -9.99 -9.47 4.79
CA VAL A 76 -10.80 -10.70 4.88
C VAL A 76 -10.03 -11.96 4.49
N LYS A 77 -8.92 -11.79 3.77
CA LYS A 77 -8.01 -12.86 3.39
C LYS A 77 -6.66 -12.24 3.08
N LEU A 78 -5.60 -12.96 3.39
CA LEU A 78 -4.25 -12.59 2.97
C LEU A 78 -3.47 -13.84 2.58
N THR A 79 -2.37 -13.64 1.87
CA THR A 79 -1.48 -14.70 1.38
C THR A 79 -0.10 -14.12 1.09
N ASP A 80 0.92 -14.93 1.30
CA ASP A 80 2.34 -14.70 0.98
C ASP A 80 2.84 -15.61 -0.15
N ASP A 81 1.93 -16.32 -0.83
CA ASP A 81 2.24 -17.13 -2.01
C ASP A 81 2.85 -16.27 -3.14
N ASP A 82 4.16 -16.41 -3.35
CA ASP A 82 4.93 -15.68 -4.35
C ASP A 82 4.43 -15.91 -5.78
N HIS A 83 3.98 -17.13 -6.14
CA HIS A 83 3.45 -17.41 -7.47
C HIS A 83 2.16 -16.63 -7.71
N LEU A 84 1.27 -16.64 -6.72
CA LEU A 84 0.04 -15.87 -6.80
C LEU A 84 0.35 -14.37 -6.83
N ILE A 85 1.25 -13.88 -5.99
CA ILE A 85 1.66 -12.47 -5.96
C ILE A 85 2.28 -12.03 -7.30
N GLN A 86 3.06 -12.87 -7.95
CA GLN A 86 3.67 -12.58 -9.24
C GLN A 86 2.62 -12.43 -10.35
N ASN A 87 1.57 -13.26 -10.36
CA ASN A 87 0.49 -13.20 -11.35
C ASN A 87 -0.30 -11.88 -11.35
N TYR A 88 -0.28 -11.15 -10.23
CA TYR A 88 -0.94 -9.84 -10.09
C TYR A 88 0.06 -8.68 -10.00
N SER A 89 1.35 -8.95 -10.20
CA SER A 89 2.34 -7.88 -10.23
C SER A 89 2.19 -7.07 -11.54
N PRO A 90 2.30 -5.74 -11.49
CA PRO A 90 2.23 -4.92 -12.70
C PRO A 90 3.25 -5.39 -13.74
N ALA A 91 2.87 -5.32 -15.02
CA ALA A 91 3.82 -5.56 -16.10
C ALA A 91 5.01 -4.61 -15.94
N PRO A 92 6.25 -5.04 -16.28
CA PRO A 92 7.37 -4.13 -16.36
C PRO A 92 6.98 -2.95 -17.27
N PRO A 93 7.35 -1.71 -16.93
CA PRO A 93 7.06 -0.58 -17.79
C PRO A 93 7.65 -0.85 -19.18
N SER A 94 6.78 -0.90 -20.20
CA SER A 94 7.19 -1.06 -21.59
C SER A 94 7.79 0.26 -22.06
N TYR A 95 9.10 0.43 -21.90
CA TYR A 95 9.87 1.52 -22.50
C TYR A 95 10.08 1.28 -24.00
N ALA A 96 9.00 1.06 -24.76
CA ALA A 96 9.05 1.13 -26.21
C ALA A 96 8.89 2.60 -26.63
N PHE A 97 9.91 3.42 -26.34
CA PHE A 97 10.11 4.67 -27.06
C PHE A 97 10.53 4.30 -28.48
N THR A 98 9.56 4.13 -29.36
CA THR A 98 9.81 4.20 -30.79
C THR A 98 9.74 5.68 -31.09
N ASP A 99 10.88 6.37 -31.08
CA ASP A 99 10.97 7.73 -31.63
C ASP A 99 10.54 7.64 -33.10
N PRO A 100 9.45 8.28 -33.52
CA PRO A 100 9.21 8.47 -34.94
C PRO A 100 10.26 9.51 -35.37
N ASP A 101 11.18 9.11 -36.27
CA ASP A 101 12.06 10.03 -36.99
C ASP A 101 11.25 11.25 -37.46
N CYS A 102 11.43 12.39 -36.79
CA CYS A 102 10.78 13.65 -37.15
C CYS A 102 11.55 14.28 -38.32
N ASN A 103 11.36 13.73 -39.51
CA ASN A 103 11.69 14.39 -40.76
C ASN A 103 10.40 14.67 -41.52
N THR A 104 9.87 15.89 -41.40
CA THR A 104 9.23 16.62 -42.50
C THR A 104 9.12 18.09 -42.09
N ASP A 105 9.98 18.92 -42.69
CA ASP A 105 9.72 20.34 -42.86
C ASP A 105 8.36 20.56 -43.53
N GLN A 106 7.48 21.34 -42.89
CA GLN A 106 6.64 22.34 -43.56
C GLN A 106 5.89 23.17 -42.51
N GLY A 107 6.11 24.49 -42.53
CA GLY A 107 5.61 25.42 -41.53
C GLY A 107 4.13 25.75 -41.63
N VAL A 108 3.66 26.57 -40.68
CA VAL A 108 2.93 27.84 -40.87
C VAL A 108 2.40 28.30 -39.50
N ASP A 109 2.91 29.48 -39.08
CA ASP A 109 2.25 30.64 -38.47
C ASP A 109 1.21 30.51 -37.33
N GLY A 110 1.39 31.38 -36.31
CA GLY A 110 0.28 31.93 -35.52
C GLY A 110 0.34 31.69 -34.01
N GLU A 111 1.10 32.52 -33.30
CA GLU A 111 0.95 32.70 -31.85
C GLU A 111 -0.42 33.32 -31.53
N LYS A 112 -1.24 32.68 -30.68
CA LYS A 112 -2.32 33.35 -29.95
C LYS A 112 -2.40 32.89 -28.50
N GLU A 113 -2.15 33.87 -27.64
CA GLU A 113 -2.23 33.87 -26.19
C GLU A 113 -3.67 33.59 -25.72
N CYS A 114 -3.86 32.69 -24.76
CA CYS A 114 -5.18 32.36 -24.21
C CYS A 114 -5.49 33.28 -23.01
N GLU A 115 -6.51 34.10 -23.21
CA GLU A 115 -7.09 35.06 -22.27
C GLU A 115 -7.75 34.32 -21.08
N VAL A 116 -7.34 34.64 -19.85
CA VAL A 116 -7.94 34.12 -18.61
C VAL A 116 -9.23 34.89 -18.31
N THR A 117 -10.38 34.25 -18.47
CA THR A 117 -11.67 34.78 -18.03
C THR A 117 -11.89 34.47 -16.55
N SER A 118 -11.80 35.49 -15.71
CA SER A 118 -12.22 35.45 -14.31
C SER A 118 -13.74 35.58 -14.23
N ASN A 119 -14.43 34.50 -13.87
CA ASN A 119 -15.85 34.53 -13.49
C ASN A 119 -15.95 34.66 -11.97
N GLY A 120 -16.39 35.82 -11.50
CA GLY A 120 -16.77 36.04 -10.10
C GLY A 120 -18.23 35.70 -9.84
N TYR A 121 -18.50 35.16 -8.64
CA TYR A 121 -19.69 35.30 -7.77
C TYR A 121 -19.22 34.79 -6.39
N ALA A 122 -19.47 35.41 -5.23
CA ALA A 122 -20.55 36.26 -4.78
C ALA A 122 -20.06 37.41 -3.87
#